data_AF-A0A2N7YHZ9-F1
#
_entry.id   AF-A0A2N7YHZ9-F1
#
_cell.length_a   1.000
_cell.length_b   1.000
_cell.length_c   1.000
_cell.angle_alpha   90.00
_cell.angle_beta   90.00
_cell.angle_gamma   90.00
#
_symmetry.space_group_name_H-M   'P 1'
#
loop_
_entity.id
_entity.type
_entity.pdbx_description
1 polymer ?
#
loop_
_entity_poly.entity_id
_entity_poly.type
_entity_poly.pdbx_seq_one_letter_code
_entity_poly.pdbx_strand_id
1 'polypeptide(L)'
;MTKQAQQTVLAAELPERGQPLAGGVFVTRYWLNGVERALILLPDELNGVWGEYGVKIEGAGSYSDGEANTRAMAEAGSEIAVKALELGGFIPSCLEGQLLMAAKADGLVELRDDSYHWLSTQRSADNAYYMDFEDGWLVISVKTNERLARPVRRIYVTS
;
A
#
# COMPACT_ATOMS: atom_id res chain seq x y z
N MET A 1 -20.60 5.02 -1.33
CA MET A 1 -19.46 4.40 -0.64
C MET A 1 -19.68 4.52 0.86
N THR A 2 -19.92 3.41 1.54
CA THR A 2 -20.08 3.39 3.00
C THR A 2 -18.75 3.76 3.63
N LYS A 3 -18.73 4.80 4.46
CA LYS A 3 -17.54 5.23 5.23
C LYS A 3 -17.18 4.06 6.15
N GLN A 4 -16.21 3.24 5.76
CA GLN A 4 -15.74 2.12 6.58
C GLN A 4 -15.28 2.72 7.91
N ALA A 5 -15.85 2.25 9.03
CA ALA A 5 -15.47 2.75 10.33
C ALA A 5 -13.96 2.56 10.51
N GLN A 6 -13.29 3.63 10.94
CA GLN A 6 -11.86 3.66 11.13
C GLN A 6 -11.50 2.66 12.23
N GLN A 7 -10.80 1.59 11.86
CA GLN A 7 -10.46 0.53 12.82
C GLN A 7 -9.39 1.04 13.79
N THR A 8 -9.54 0.70 15.07
CA THR A 8 -8.61 1.04 16.16
C THR A 8 -8.19 -0.23 16.91
N VAL A 9 -6.99 -0.24 17.48
CA VAL A 9 -6.46 -1.30 18.33
C VAL A 9 -5.64 -0.71 19.47
N LEU A 10 -5.73 -1.27 20.67
CA LEU A 10 -4.88 -0.86 21.79
C LEU A 10 -3.44 -1.30 21.52
N ALA A 11 -2.46 -0.45 21.86
CA ALA A 11 -1.04 -0.77 21.68
C ALA A 11 -0.63 -2.06 22.41
N ALA A 12 -1.25 -2.36 23.56
CA ALA A 12 -1.03 -3.57 24.35
C ALA A 12 -1.64 -4.84 23.73
N GLU A 13 -2.55 -4.70 22.75
CA GLU A 13 -3.22 -5.81 22.07
C GLU A 13 -2.60 -6.11 20.69
N LEU A 14 -1.61 -5.33 20.26
CA LEU A 14 -0.89 -5.62 19.03
C LEU A 14 -0.10 -6.93 19.18
N PRO A 15 -0.22 -7.86 18.22
CA PRO A 15 0.60 -9.05 18.24
C PRO A 15 2.05 -8.70 17.85
N GLU A 16 2.96 -9.67 17.95
CA GLU A 16 4.31 -9.51 17.42
C GLU A 16 4.29 -9.29 15.89
N ARG A 17 5.29 -8.58 15.34
CA ARG A 17 5.42 -8.45 13.88
C ARG A 17 5.49 -9.84 13.23
N GLY A 18 4.87 -10.01 12.07
CA GLY A 18 4.75 -11.31 11.38
C GLY A 18 3.55 -12.15 11.81
N GLN A 19 2.85 -11.78 12.89
CA GLN A 19 1.65 -12.50 13.35
C GLN A 19 0.37 -11.98 12.68
N PRO A 20 -0.71 -12.79 12.64
CA PRO A 20 -1.99 -12.38 12.07
C PRO A 20 -2.63 -11.19 12.79
N LEU A 21 -3.12 -10.21 12.03
CA LEU A 21 -3.92 -9.09 12.52
C LEU A 21 -4.91 -8.65 11.45
N ALA A 22 -6.18 -8.48 11.82
CA ALA A 22 -7.23 -7.95 10.95
C ALA A 22 -7.25 -8.56 9.53
N GLY A 23 -7.18 -9.88 9.41
CA GLY A 23 -7.25 -10.59 8.12
C GLY A 23 -5.98 -10.52 7.25
N GLY A 24 -4.87 -10.03 7.79
CA GLY A 24 -3.56 -10.04 7.15
C GLY A 24 -2.44 -10.28 8.16
N VAL A 25 -1.21 -9.95 7.77
CA VAL A 25 -0.02 -10.06 8.62
C VAL A 25 0.38 -8.69 9.15
N PHE A 26 0.55 -8.56 10.47
CA PHE A 26 1.03 -7.33 11.07
C PHE A 26 2.50 -7.08 10.70
N VAL A 27 2.74 -6.02 9.93
CA VAL A 27 4.06 -5.69 9.38
C VAL A 27 4.87 -4.90 10.40
N THR A 28 4.36 -3.75 10.82
CA THR A 28 5.02 -2.83 11.75
C THR A 28 4.08 -1.71 12.19
N ARG A 29 4.45 -1.00 13.27
CA ARG A 29 3.87 0.29 13.63
C ARG A 29 4.58 1.40 12.85
N TYR A 30 3.83 2.43 12.44
CA TYR A 30 4.39 3.61 11.80
C TYR A 30 3.58 4.86 12.17
N TRP A 31 4.22 6.03 12.06
CA TRP A 31 3.60 7.31 12.32
C TRP A 31 3.38 8.07 11.03
N LEU A 32 2.20 8.66 10.90
CA LEU A 32 1.86 9.55 9.81
C LEU A 32 1.02 10.70 10.37
N ASN A 33 1.50 11.94 10.18
CA ASN A 33 0.89 13.16 10.70
C ASN A 33 0.64 13.12 12.22
N GLY A 34 1.62 12.60 12.97
CA GLY A 34 1.55 12.48 14.44
C GLY A 34 0.62 11.38 14.95
N VAL A 35 -0.04 10.64 14.07
CA VAL A 35 -0.93 9.56 14.44
C VAL A 35 -0.26 8.22 14.22
N GLU A 36 -0.35 7.35 15.21
CA GLU A 36 0.22 6.02 15.18
C GLU A 36 -0.72 5.02 14.49
N ARG A 37 -0.15 4.15 13.66
CA ARG A 37 -0.88 3.13 12.91
C ARG A 37 -0.13 1.81 12.88
N ALA A 38 -0.87 0.72 12.87
CA ALA A 38 -0.36 -0.59 12.47
C ALA A 38 -0.55 -0.74 10.96
N LEU A 39 0.50 -1.19 10.26
CA LEU A 39 0.46 -1.58 8.85
C LEU A 39 0.27 -3.10 8.76
N ILE A 40 -0.68 -3.54 7.95
CA ILE A 40 -1.06 -4.95 7.79
C ILE A 40 -0.97 -5.30 6.31
N LEU A 41 -0.23 -6.36 5.96
CA LEU A 41 -0.18 -6.90 4.61
C LEU A 41 -1.37 -7.83 4.39
N LEU A 42 -2.19 -7.56 3.37
CA LEU A 42 -3.30 -8.44 2.98
C LEU A 42 -2.79 -9.63 2.14
N PRO A 43 -3.52 -10.76 2.12
CA PRO A 43 -3.07 -11.96 1.39
C PRO A 43 -3.10 -11.78 -0.12
N ASP A 44 -3.97 -10.91 -0.63
CA ASP A 44 -4.20 -10.71 -2.06
C ASP A 44 -3.01 -10.10 -2.80
N GLU A 45 -2.93 -10.42 -4.09
CA GLU A 45 -2.04 -9.78 -5.04
C GLU A 45 -2.84 -9.39 -6.27
N LEU A 46 -2.92 -8.09 -6.52
CA LEU A 46 -3.69 -7.56 -7.63
C LEU A 46 -2.79 -7.40 -8.85
N ASN A 47 -3.39 -7.41 -10.04
CA ASN A 47 -2.71 -7.09 -11.30
C ASN A 47 -3.51 -6.01 -12.02
N GLY A 48 -2.79 -5.09 -12.67
CA GLY A 48 -3.36 -4.11 -13.56
C GLY A 48 -2.43 -2.93 -13.84
N VAL A 49 -2.94 -2.00 -14.64
CA VAL A 49 -2.30 -0.71 -14.89
C VAL A 49 -2.47 0.22 -13.70
N TRP A 50 -1.55 1.17 -13.53
CA TRP A 50 -1.62 2.13 -12.43
C TRP A 50 -2.73 3.17 -12.63
N GLY A 51 -2.84 3.68 -13.86
CA GLY A 51 -3.81 4.72 -14.27
C GLY A 51 -3.54 5.22 -15.69
N GLU A 52 -4.26 6.24 -16.12
CA GLU A 52 -4.16 6.78 -17.48
C GLU A 52 -2.83 7.52 -17.73
N TYR A 53 -2.28 7.36 -18.94
CA TYR A 53 -1.09 8.09 -19.41
C TYR A 53 -1.40 9.57 -19.65
N GLY A 54 -0.47 10.47 -19.35
CA GLY A 54 -0.67 11.91 -19.54
C GLY A 54 -1.65 12.56 -18.55
N VAL A 55 -2.21 11.81 -17.61
CA VAL A 55 -3.15 12.32 -16.61
C VAL A 55 -2.49 12.40 -15.23
N LYS A 56 -2.42 13.62 -14.69
CA LYS A 56 -2.02 13.83 -13.29
C LYS A 56 -3.24 13.65 -12.37
N ILE A 57 -3.08 12.83 -11.34
CA ILE A 57 -4.15 12.58 -10.34
C ILE A 57 -3.79 13.38 -9.11
N GLU A 58 -4.50 14.48 -8.89
CA GLU A 58 -4.32 15.28 -7.68
C GLU A 58 -4.70 14.45 -6.44
N GLY A 59 -3.88 14.51 -5.39
CA GLY A 59 -4.04 13.69 -4.18
C GLY A 59 -3.35 12.32 -4.22
N ALA A 60 -2.84 11.85 -5.36
CA ALA A 60 -2.12 10.57 -5.48
C ALA A 60 -0.58 10.70 -5.36
N GLY A 61 -0.07 11.84 -4.88
CA GLY A 61 1.37 12.13 -4.81
C GLY A 61 2.03 11.89 -3.46
N SER A 62 1.30 11.41 -2.45
CA SER A 62 1.85 11.24 -1.11
C SER A 62 2.91 10.14 -1.08
N TYR A 63 4.03 10.40 -0.43
CA TYR A 63 5.07 9.41 -0.20
C TYR A 63 4.78 8.46 0.96
N SER A 64 3.81 8.80 1.81
CA SER A 64 3.60 8.15 3.11
C SER A 64 2.14 7.82 3.43
N ASP A 65 1.18 8.25 2.61
CA ASP A 65 -0.24 7.99 2.79
C ASP A 65 -0.83 7.25 1.59
N GLY A 66 -0.57 5.93 1.53
CA GLY A 66 -1.03 5.12 0.42
C GLY A 66 -2.54 4.99 0.36
N GLU A 67 -3.23 5.12 1.50
CA GLU A 67 -4.69 5.08 1.52
C GLU A 67 -5.26 6.33 0.84
N ALA A 68 -4.75 7.53 1.17
CA ALA A 68 -5.18 8.76 0.50
C ALA A 68 -4.90 8.71 -1.00
N ASN A 69 -3.72 8.22 -1.39
CA ASN A 69 -3.39 8.07 -2.80
C ASN A 69 -4.33 7.11 -3.52
N THR A 70 -4.57 5.93 -2.94
CA THR A 70 -5.40 4.89 -3.57
C THR A 70 -6.85 5.35 -3.71
N ARG A 71 -7.36 6.14 -2.76
CA ARG A 71 -8.70 6.76 -2.88
C ARG A 71 -8.75 7.74 -4.05
N ALA A 72 -7.76 8.63 -4.18
CA ALA A 72 -7.68 9.55 -5.32
C ALA A 72 -7.53 8.79 -6.66
N MET A 73 -6.76 7.71 -6.70
CA MET A 73 -6.64 6.84 -7.87
C MET A 73 -7.98 6.22 -8.26
N ALA A 74 -8.73 5.68 -7.29
CA ALA A 74 -10.03 5.07 -7.54
C ALA A 74 -11.08 6.09 -7.99
N GLU A 75 -11.09 7.29 -7.41
CA GLU A 75 -11.96 8.41 -7.85
C GLU A 75 -11.65 8.85 -9.28
N ALA A 76 -10.39 8.74 -9.72
CA ALA A 76 -9.95 8.98 -11.08
C ALA A 76 -10.15 7.77 -12.02
N GLY A 77 -10.78 6.67 -11.56
CA GLY A 77 -11.12 5.52 -12.38
C GLY A 77 -10.04 4.43 -12.49
N SER A 78 -9.02 4.43 -11.63
CA SER A 78 -8.02 3.35 -11.60
C SER A 78 -8.64 2.04 -11.09
N GLU A 79 -8.76 1.04 -11.97
CA GLU A 79 -9.39 -0.25 -11.64
C GLU A 79 -8.64 -1.01 -10.55
N ILE A 80 -7.29 -1.01 -10.57
CA ILE A 80 -6.51 -1.72 -9.55
C ILE A 80 -6.68 -1.07 -8.17
N ALA A 81 -6.86 0.25 -8.11
CA ALA A 81 -7.14 0.96 -6.87
C ALA A 81 -8.55 0.66 -6.34
N VAL A 82 -9.55 0.59 -7.22
CA VAL A 82 -10.92 0.18 -6.87
C VAL A 82 -10.89 -1.23 -6.25
N LYS A 83 -10.24 -2.19 -6.92
CA LYS A 83 -10.08 -3.56 -6.40
C LYS A 83 -9.40 -3.60 -5.02
N ALA A 84 -8.34 -2.80 -4.82
CA ALA A 84 -7.67 -2.72 -3.52
C ALA A 84 -8.60 -2.22 -2.41
N LEU A 85 -9.42 -1.20 -2.70
CA LEU A 85 -10.39 -0.65 -1.75
C LEU A 85 -11.55 -1.63 -1.47
N GLU A 86 -11.98 -2.42 -2.46
CA GLU A 86 -13.02 -3.45 -2.28
C GLU A 86 -12.58 -4.57 -1.34
N LEU A 87 -11.28 -4.88 -1.28
CA LEU A 87 -10.68 -5.77 -0.28
C LEU A 87 -10.59 -5.13 1.12
N GLY A 88 -11.03 -3.88 1.29
CA GLY A 88 -10.83 -3.10 2.51
C GLY A 88 -9.36 -2.78 2.77
N GLY A 89 -8.55 -2.71 1.72
CA GLY A 89 -7.14 -2.32 1.76
C GLY A 89 -6.85 -1.12 0.87
N PHE A 90 -5.59 -0.87 0.60
CA PHE A 90 -5.11 0.14 -0.33
C PHE A 90 -3.74 -0.25 -0.90
N ILE A 91 -3.33 0.36 -2.00
CA ILE A 91 -2.01 0.15 -2.59
C ILE A 91 -0.99 0.97 -1.76
N PRO A 92 0.09 0.36 -1.23
CA PRO A 92 1.02 1.04 -0.36
C PRO A 92 1.70 2.22 -1.06
N SER A 93 1.96 3.29 -0.34
CA SER A 93 2.84 4.38 -0.79
C SER A 93 4.32 3.96 -0.80
N CYS A 94 5.22 4.82 -1.27
CA CYS A 94 6.66 4.58 -1.23
C CYS A 94 7.20 4.18 0.16
N LEU A 95 6.80 4.90 1.22
CA LEU A 95 7.19 4.57 2.60
C LEU A 95 6.66 3.20 3.00
N GLU A 96 5.37 2.95 2.78
CA GLU A 96 4.72 1.70 3.18
C GLU A 96 5.31 0.50 2.42
N GLY A 97 5.65 0.67 1.14
CA GLY A 97 6.38 -0.33 0.36
C GLY A 97 7.75 -0.65 0.94
N GLN A 98 8.51 0.35 1.40
CA GLN A 98 9.79 0.11 2.07
C GLN A 98 9.62 -0.59 3.43
N LEU A 99 8.53 -0.34 4.16
CA LEU A 99 8.20 -1.07 5.39
C LEU A 99 7.88 -2.54 5.10
N LEU A 100 7.23 -2.84 3.97
CA LEU A 100 7.02 -4.20 3.49
C LEU A 100 8.35 -4.87 3.13
N MET A 101 9.24 -4.18 2.42
CA MET A 101 10.57 -4.69 2.08
C MET A 101 11.40 -5.02 3.33
N ALA A 102 11.39 -4.14 4.33
CA ALA A 102 12.06 -4.40 5.61
C ALA A 102 11.48 -5.62 6.33
N ALA A 103 10.15 -5.79 6.32
CA ALA A 103 9.52 -6.97 6.90
C ALA A 103 9.86 -8.27 6.14
N LYS A 104 9.99 -8.22 4.80
CA LYS A 104 10.48 -9.34 3.99
C LYS A 104 11.91 -9.70 4.38
N ALA A 105 12.80 -8.71 4.48
CA ALA A 105 14.19 -8.91 4.88
C ALA A 105 14.34 -9.52 6.29
N ASP A 106 13.43 -9.19 7.19
CA ASP A 106 13.35 -9.78 8.54
C ASP A 106 12.73 -11.20 8.56
N GLY A 107 12.25 -11.73 7.42
CA GLY A 107 11.59 -13.03 7.33
C GLY A 107 10.17 -13.06 7.90
N LEU A 108 9.50 -11.90 8.00
CA LEU A 108 8.18 -11.76 8.64
C LEU A 108 7.02 -11.90 7.66
N VAL A 109 7.28 -11.63 6.38
CA VAL A 109 6.30 -11.75 5.29
C VAL A 109 6.96 -12.30 4.05
N GLU A 110 6.20 -13.05 3.28
CA GLU A 110 6.58 -13.49 1.94
C GLU A 110 6.03 -12.52 0.91
N LEU A 111 6.91 -12.01 0.05
CA LEU A 111 6.58 -11.15 -1.07
C LEU A 111 7.24 -11.72 -2.31
N ARG A 112 6.49 -11.76 -3.41
CA ARG A 112 6.99 -12.18 -4.71
C ARG A 112 8.14 -11.27 -5.12
N ASP A 113 9.28 -11.86 -5.48
CA ASP A 113 10.49 -11.17 -5.91
C ASP A 113 10.85 -11.38 -7.38
N ASP A 114 10.09 -12.20 -8.12
CA ASP A 114 10.24 -12.34 -9.58
C ASP A 114 9.37 -11.35 -10.38
N SER A 115 8.94 -10.25 -9.76
CA SER A 115 8.02 -9.29 -10.39
C SER A 115 8.11 -7.88 -9.81
N TYR A 116 7.38 -6.96 -10.45
CA TYR A 116 7.34 -5.55 -10.09
C TYR A 116 5.97 -5.19 -9.51
N HIS A 117 5.97 -4.42 -8.43
CA HIS A 117 4.75 -4.06 -7.70
C HIS A 117 4.52 -2.56 -7.68
N TRP A 118 3.40 -2.12 -8.22
CA TRP A 118 2.94 -0.74 -8.11
C TRP A 118 2.86 -0.29 -6.66
N LEU A 119 3.33 0.92 -6.44
CA LEU A 119 3.03 1.72 -5.26
C LEU A 119 2.03 2.81 -5.67
N SER A 120 1.23 3.30 -4.73
CA SER A 120 0.21 4.31 -5.01
C SER A 120 0.77 5.71 -5.21
N THR A 121 2.07 5.93 -4.98
CA THR A 121 2.69 7.25 -5.15
C THR A 121 2.90 7.54 -6.64
N GLN A 122 2.24 8.59 -7.13
CA GLN A 122 2.42 9.13 -8.46
C GLN A 122 3.69 9.98 -8.53
N ARG A 123 4.48 9.82 -9.62
CA ARG A 123 5.64 10.68 -9.90
C ARG A 123 5.29 11.86 -10.80
N SER A 124 4.52 11.61 -11.85
CA SER A 124 4.13 12.61 -12.85
C SER A 124 2.81 12.22 -13.52
N ALA A 125 2.39 12.99 -14.53
CA ALA A 125 1.26 12.64 -15.39
C ALA A 125 1.47 11.29 -16.10
N ASP A 126 2.71 10.90 -16.38
CA ASP A 126 3.04 9.72 -17.18
C ASP A 126 3.53 8.53 -16.35
N ASN A 127 4.15 8.79 -15.19
CA ASN A 127 4.86 7.78 -14.42
C ASN A 127 4.37 7.66 -12.98
N ALA A 128 4.49 6.45 -12.43
CA ALA A 128 4.24 6.14 -11.03
C ALA A 128 5.37 5.28 -10.45
N TYR A 129 5.47 5.25 -9.13
CA TYR A 129 6.46 4.43 -8.42
C TYR A 129 6.04 2.96 -8.39
N TYR A 130 7.01 2.09 -8.57
CA TYR A 130 6.89 0.67 -8.28
C TYR A 130 8.10 0.21 -7.45
N MET A 131 7.95 -0.94 -6.81
CA MET A 131 9.02 -1.61 -6.09
C MET A 131 9.27 -2.98 -6.69
N ASP A 132 10.54 -3.36 -6.75
CA ASP A 132 10.97 -4.74 -6.88
C ASP A 132 11.36 -5.24 -5.48
N PHE A 133 10.78 -6.36 -5.04
CA PHE A 133 11.04 -6.94 -3.72
C PHE A 133 12.20 -7.95 -3.72
N GLU A 134 12.90 -8.20 -4.84
CA GLU A 134 14.16 -8.94 -4.87
C GLU A 134 15.23 -8.18 -4.06
N ASP A 135 15.56 -6.97 -4.53
CA ASP A 135 16.60 -6.12 -3.95
C ASP A 135 16.05 -4.85 -3.26
N GLY A 136 14.73 -4.63 -3.29
CA GLY A 136 14.10 -3.45 -2.70
C GLY A 136 14.21 -2.18 -3.55
N TRP A 137 14.39 -2.32 -4.87
CA TRP A 137 14.57 -1.17 -5.77
C TRP A 137 13.28 -0.36 -5.89
N LEU A 138 13.36 0.94 -5.58
CA LEU A 138 12.28 1.90 -5.76
C LEU A 138 12.47 2.66 -7.07
N VAL A 139 11.65 2.36 -8.07
CA VAL A 139 11.83 2.84 -9.44
C VAL A 139 10.52 3.44 -9.97
N ILE A 140 10.58 4.14 -11.10
CA ILE A 140 9.41 4.70 -11.79
C ILE A 140 9.17 4.00 -13.10
N SER A 141 7.89 3.84 -13.46
CA SER A 141 7.51 3.29 -14.76
C SER A 141 6.27 3.97 -15.30
N VAL A 142 6.05 3.82 -16.61
CA VAL A 142 4.89 4.36 -17.31
C VAL A 142 3.62 3.70 -16.76
N LYS A 143 2.61 4.51 -16.47
CA LYS A 143 1.38 4.07 -15.77
C LYS A 143 0.56 3.01 -16.51
N THR A 144 0.73 2.91 -17.83
CA THR A 144 0.04 1.94 -18.69
C THR A 144 0.66 0.56 -18.67
N ASN A 145 1.80 0.37 -18.00
CA ASN A 145 2.35 -0.97 -17.81
C ASN A 145 1.48 -1.76 -16.83
N GLU A 146 1.22 -3.02 -17.14
CA GLU A 146 0.60 -3.93 -16.19
C GLU A 146 1.65 -4.39 -15.18
N ARG A 147 1.35 -4.21 -13.89
CA ARG A 147 2.18 -4.67 -12.78
C ARG A 147 1.31 -5.20 -11.66
N LEU A 148 1.96 -5.81 -10.68
CA LEU A 148 1.28 -6.33 -9.51
C LEU A 148 1.06 -5.20 -8.48
N ALA A 149 0.20 -5.41 -7.49
CA ALA A 149 0.13 -4.58 -6.30
C ALA A 149 -0.12 -5.48 -5.09
N ARG A 150 0.50 -5.14 -3.95
CA ARG A 150 0.35 -5.83 -2.66
C ARG A 150 -0.52 -4.97 -1.75
N PRO A 151 -1.85 -5.19 -1.67
CA PRO A 151 -2.71 -4.37 -0.86
C PRO A 151 -2.33 -4.46 0.62
N VAL A 152 -2.37 -3.33 1.30
CA VAL A 152 -2.18 -3.22 2.74
C VAL A 152 -3.43 -2.64 3.39
N ARG A 153 -3.55 -2.83 4.70
CA ARG A 153 -4.55 -2.17 5.54
C ARG A 153 -3.82 -1.41 6.64
N ARG A 154 -4.44 -0.35 7.15
CA ARG A 154 -3.97 0.37 8.33
C ARG A 154 -5.03 0.41 9.42
N ILE A 155 -4.60 0.30 10.66
CA ILE A 155 -5.43 0.40 11.87
C ILE A 155 -4.80 1.44 12.76
N TYR A 156 -5.62 2.27 13.41
CA TYR A 156 -5.15 3.29 14.34
C TYR A 156 -4.75 2.65 15.66
N VAL A 157 -3.56 2.99 16.16
CA VAL A 157 -3.10 2.49 17.45
C VAL A 157 -3.43 3.52 18.50
N THR A 158 -4.10 3.08 19.55
CA THR A 158 -4.44 3.91 20.71
C THR A 158 -3.69 3.40 21.94
N SER A 159 -3.37 4.32 22.86
CA SER A 159 -2.78 3.99 24.16
C SER A 159 -3.81 3.42 25.12
#